data_AF-A0A529AXB1-F1
#
_entry.id   AF-A0A529AXB1-F1
#
_cell.length_a   1.000
_cell.length_b   1.000
_cell.length_c   1.000
_cell.angle_alpha   90.00
_cell.angle_beta   90.00
_cell.angle_gamma   90.00
#
_symmetry.space_group_name_H-M   'P 1'
#
loop_
_entity.id
_entity.type
_entity.pdbx_description
1 polymer ?
#
loop_
_entity_poly.entity_id
_entity_poly.type
_entity_poly.pdbx_seq_one_letter_code
_entity_poly.pdbx_strand_id
1 'polypeptide(L)'
;MVRAVNGQQARRKRALLDSNIWRYVIDGGAQGALLQAARDGSYTVQIAPAVVYEALRLRDVPLRNRLISLMTNRRFERLMPEAYSEAMEILSEVQRLKPDWLRPQPDKDFFDRSRRDWSRKMGGFWVRCARSPEEEALHQQAAEGTLLKRAFEQIKGARKEMMEVGWKTNPSMDKTFAALPHPVPGWNGEMVEAWRIESWAGVTYALSRPGNAYRDWIAPFVEVDGGLLNSPEWVEFWLHLVSLEALPRQWMRWAHSFAQRFRKVTEGSGADNQLFTYLLETDRVITADKALLDILEECRPFAPRPLPIGQLVPAGVPGVELVLSILAK
;
A
#
# COMPACT_ATOMS: atom_id res chain seq x y z
N MET A 1 -45.39 4.25 -23.64
CA MET A 1 -44.13 3.72 -24.22
C MET A 1 -42.97 4.44 -23.53
N VAL A 2 -42.58 3.97 -22.34
CA VAL A 2 -41.54 4.59 -21.51
C VAL A 2 -40.26 3.80 -21.73
N ARG A 3 -39.26 4.42 -22.37
CA ARG A 3 -37.91 3.85 -22.52
C ARG A 3 -37.21 3.90 -21.16
N ALA A 4 -36.98 2.74 -20.57
CA ALA A 4 -36.06 2.57 -19.45
C ALA A 4 -34.63 2.89 -19.93
N VAL A 5 -34.00 3.90 -19.32
CA VAL A 5 -32.57 4.16 -19.45
C VAL A 5 -31.84 3.21 -18.50
N ASN A 6 -31.63 1.98 -18.95
CA ASN A 6 -30.67 1.07 -18.33
C ASN A 6 -29.29 1.37 -18.90
N GLY A 7 -28.45 2.04 -18.09
CA GLY A 7 -27.11 2.44 -18.46
C GLY A 7 -26.13 2.30 -17.31
N GLN A 8 -26.09 1.14 -16.64
CA GLN A 8 -24.88 0.73 -15.93
C GLN A 8 -23.84 0.36 -16.99
N GLN A 9 -23.08 1.34 -17.48
CA GLN A 9 -21.84 1.06 -18.19
C GLN A 9 -20.98 0.20 -17.27
N ALA A 10 -20.67 -1.02 -17.69
CA ALA A 10 -19.77 -1.89 -16.94
C ALA A 10 -18.45 -1.14 -16.74
N ARG A 11 -18.09 -0.91 -15.47
CA ARG A 11 -16.84 -0.24 -15.10
C ARG A 11 -15.68 -1.02 -15.71
N ARG A 12 -14.78 -0.34 -16.44
CA ARG A 12 -13.54 -0.95 -16.95
C ARG A 12 -12.78 -1.62 -15.81
N LYS A 13 -12.21 -2.78 -16.09
CA LYS A 13 -11.36 -3.51 -15.12
C LYS A 13 -10.12 -2.68 -14.82
N ARG A 14 -9.50 -2.90 -13.67
CA ARG A 14 -8.32 -2.17 -13.20
C ARG A 14 -7.08 -3.03 -13.30
N ALA A 15 -6.03 -2.48 -13.89
CA ALA A 15 -4.72 -3.12 -13.97
C ALA A 15 -3.67 -2.28 -13.26
N LEU A 16 -2.98 -2.86 -12.29
CA LEU A 16 -1.83 -2.27 -11.62
C LEU A 16 -0.55 -2.83 -12.24
N LEU A 17 0.38 -1.94 -12.61
CA LEU A 17 1.67 -2.30 -13.16
C LEU A 17 2.74 -2.16 -12.07
N ASP A 18 3.52 -3.22 -11.87
CA ASP A 18 4.68 -3.21 -11.00
C ASP A 18 5.81 -2.32 -11.55
N SER A 19 6.75 -1.91 -10.68
CA SER A 19 7.83 -0.97 -11.02
C SER A 19 8.70 -1.45 -12.18
N ASN A 20 9.00 -2.75 -12.25
CA ASN A 20 9.77 -3.36 -13.34
C ASN A 20 9.12 -3.19 -14.72
N ILE A 21 7.78 -3.20 -14.80
CA ILE A 21 7.05 -3.06 -16.06
C ILE A 21 7.25 -1.66 -16.62
N TRP A 22 7.17 -0.63 -15.78
CA TRP A 22 7.42 0.75 -16.19
C TRP A 22 8.82 0.92 -16.77
N ARG A 23 9.82 0.26 -16.17
CA ARG A 23 11.20 0.26 -16.69
C ARG A 23 11.28 -0.36 -18.08
N TYR A 24 10.67 -1.53 -18.29
CA TYR A 24 10.68 -2.20 -19.59
C TYR A 24 9.96 -1.39 -20.67
N VAL A 25 8.87 -0.71 -20.33
CA VAL A 25 8.17 0.19 -21.27
C VAL A 25 9.07 1.32 -21.74
N ILE A 26 9.85 1.93 -20.83
CA ILE A 26 10.82 2.97 -21.18
C ILE A 26 11.94 2.41 -22.07
N ASP A 27 12.51 1.27 -21.68
CA ASP A 27 13.63 0.65 -22.40
C ASP A 27 13.24 0.15 -23.80
N GLY A 28 12.01 -0.34 -23.94
CA GLY A 28 11.44 -0.79 -25.21
C GLY A 28 10.84 0.33 -26.07
N GLY A 29 10.89 1.60 -25.64
CA GLY A 29 10.33 2.72 -26.41
C GLY A 29 8.80 2.65 -26.62
N ALA A 30 8.09 1.96 -25.73
CA ALA A 30 6.67 1.63 -25.89
C ALA A 30 5.71 2.58 -25.15
N GLN A 31 6.19 3.77 -24.74
CA GLN A 31 5.40 4.73 -23.96
C GLN A 31 4.11 5.13 -24.68
N GLY A 32 4.20 5.43 -25.99
CA GLY A 32 3.05 5.80 -26.79
C GLY A 32 2.01 4.69 -26.86
N ALA A 33 2.44 3.44 -27.04
CA ALA A 33 1.57 2.28 -27.09
C ALA A 33 0.89 2.02 -25.73
N LEU A 34 1.62 2.15 -24.62
CA LEU A 34 1.03 2.02 -23.29
C LEU A 34 -0.02 3.10 -23.02
N LEU A 35 0.26 4.36 -23.38
CA LEU A 35 -0.69 5.46 -23.22
C LEU A 35 -1.94 5.29 -24.09
N GLN A 36 -1.76 4.72 -25.28
CA GLN A 36 -2.86 4.37 -26.17
C GLN A 36 -3.71 3.23 -25.58
N ALA A 37 -3.06 2.18 -25.04
CA ALA A 37 -3.74 1.09 -24.36
C ALA A 37 -4.49 1.56 -23.10
N ALA A 38 -3.92 2.44 -22.29
CA ALA A 38 -4.59 3.01 -21.11
C ALA A 38 -5.81 3.88 -21.48
N ARG A 39 -5.81 4.47 -22.68
CA ARG A 39 -6.93 5.27 -23.17
C ARG A 39 -8.04 4.40 -23.73
N ASP A 40 -7.69 3.49 -24.64
CA ASP A 40 -8.67 2.84 -25.52
C ASP A 40 -8.87 1.35 -25.20
N GLY A 41 -7.97 0.73 -24.43
CA GLY A 41 -8.05 -0.66 -24.01
C GLY A 41 -9.15 -0.95 -22.98
N SER A 42 -9.25 -2.21 -22.56
CA SER A 42 -10.31 -2.68 -21.67
C SER A 42 -10.00 -2.48 -20.18
N TYR A 43 -8.77 -2.08 -19.87
CA TYR A 43 -8.33 -1.80 -18.51
C TYR A 43 -8.07 -0.32 -18.27
N THR A 44 -8.53 0.17 -17.11
CA THR A 44 -7.99 1.37 -16.49
C THR A 44 -6.64 1.02 -15.87
N VAL A 45 -5.57 1.59 -16.42
CA VAL A 45 -4.22 1.40 -15.87
C VAL A 45 -4.06 2.29 -14.65
N GLN A 46 -3.76 1.67 -13.50
CA GLN A 46 -3.57 2.33 -12.23
C GLN A 46 -2.09 2.62 -11.99
N ILE A 47 -1.82 3.74 -11.31
CA ILE A 47 -0.50 4.12 -10.83
C ILE A 47 -0.54 4.31 -9.32
N ALA A 48 0.22 3.47 -8.61
CA ALA A 48 0.39 3.56 -7.17
C ALA A 48 1.46 4.61 -6.80
N PRO A 49 1.26 5.42 -5.76
CA PRO A 49 2.32 6.27 -5.21
C PRO A 49 3.62 5.52 -4.89
N ALA A 50 3.53 4.27 -4.42
CA ALA A 50 4.70 3.44 -4.10
C ALA A 50 5.69 3.29 -5.28
N VAL A 51 5.19 3.02 -6.50
CA VAL A 51 6.05 2.85 -7.68
C VAL A 51 6.65 4.19 -8.15
N VAL A 52 5.97 5.30 -7.87
CA VAL A 52 6.50 6.65 -8.15
C VAL A 52 7.61 7.00 -7.17
N TYR A 53 7.43 6.70 -5.88
CA TYR A 53 8.48 6.88 -4.88
C TYR A 53 9.72 6.07 -5.21
N GLU A 54 9.56 4.82 -5.65
CA GLU A 54 10.68 4.01 -6.12
C GLU A 54 11.40 4.64 -7.31
N ALA A 55 10.66 5.12 -8.32
CA ALA A 55 11.25 5.81 -9.47
C ALA A 55 11.98 7.09 -9.06
N LEU A 56 11.45 7.88 -8.12
CA LEU A 56 12.10 9.09 -7.60
C LEU A 56 13.44 8.80 -6.92
N ARG A 57 13.61 7.61 -6.32
CA ARG A 57 14.87 7.19 -5.66
C ARG A 57 15.98 6.84 -6.66
N LEU A 58 15.69 6.70 -7.96
CA LEU A 58 16.70 6.39 -8.96
C LEU A 58 17.76 7.49 -9.05
N ARG A 59 19.03 7.06 -9.00
CA ARG A 59 20.20 7.94 -9.16
C ARG A 59 20.44 8.36 -10.61
N ASP A 60 20.03 7.51 -11.56
CA ASP A 60 20.06 7.83 -13.00
C ASP A 60 18.99 8.90 -13.29
N VAL A 61 19.43 10.16 -13.36
CA VAL A 61 18.57 11.33 -13.54
C VAL A 61 17.82 11.28 -14.89
N PRO A 62 18.48 11.04 -16.04
CA PRO A 62 17.77 10.89 -17.31
C PRO A 62 16.69 9.78 -17.29
N LEU A 63 16.98 8.63 -16.70
CA LEU A 63 16.00 7.56 -16.56
C LEU A 63 14.85 7.96 -15.63
N ARG A 64 15.15 8.47 -14.44
CA ARG A 64 14.14 8.93 -13.48
C ARG A 64 13.16 9.90 -14.14
N ASN A 65 13.67 10.92 -14.84
CA ASN A 65 12.83 11.93 -15.46
C ASN A 65 11.92 11.33 -16.54
N ARG A 66 12.40 10.35 -17.32
CA ARG A 66 11.57 9.61 -18.29
C ARG A 66 10.49 8.76 -17.62
N LEU A 67 10.83 8.04 -16.55
CA LEU A 67 9.87 7.24 -15.79
C LEU A 67 8.79 8.11 -15.15
N ILE A 68 9.17 9.17 -14.45
CA ILE A 68 8.24 10.09 -13.78
C ILE A 68 7.34 10.79 -14.80
N SER A 69 7.87 11.23 -15.94
CA SER A 69 7.08 11.81 -17.02
C SER A 69 5.99 10.84 -17.53
N LEU A 70 6.34 9.56 -17.69
CA LEU A 70 5.37 8.52 -18.05
C LEU A 70 4.37 8.28 -16.90
N MET A 71 4.83 7.94 -15.71
CA MET A 71 4.00 7.55 -14.56
C MET A 71 3.02 8.64 -14.11
N THR A 72 3.36 9.92 -14.28
CA THR A 72 2.50 11.05 -13.91
C THR A 72 1.46 11.40 -14.98
N ASN A 73 1.44 10.69 -16.11
CA ASN A 73 0.54 10.97 -17.22
C ASN A 73 -0.94 10.86 -16.80
N ARG A 74 -1.75 11.82 -17.23
CA ARG A 74 -3.20 11.89 -16.94
C ARG A 74 -4.04 10.73 -17.47
N ARG A 75 -3.46 9.87 -18.32
CA ARG A 75 -4.13 8.67 -18.85
C ARG A 75 -4.24 7.55 -17.80
N PHE A 76 -3.46 7.60 -16.74
CA PHE A 76 -3.50 6.62 -15.66
C PHE A 76 -4.42 7.06 -14.52
N GLU A 77 -5.07 6.09 -13.89
CA GLU A 77 -5.83 6.30 -12.66
C GLU A 77 -4.84 6.38 -11.50
N ARG A 78 -4.73 7.58 -10.91
CA ARG A 78 -3.86 7.85 -9.77
C ARG A 78 -4.51 7.33 -8.51
N LEU A 79 -3.84 6.42 -7.83
CA LEU A 79 -4.28 5.95 -6.51
C LEU A 79 -3.94 6.99 -5.44
N MET A 80 -4.73 7.00 -4.37
CA MET A 80 -4.37 7.71 -3.14
C MET A 80 -3.19 6.99 -2.46
N PRO A 81 -2.44 7.64 -1.55
CA PRO A 81 -1.41 6.95 -0.76
C PRO A 81 -1.99 5.81 0.07
N GLU A 82 -1.17 4.80 0.35
CA GLU A 82 -1.57 3.64 1.14
C GLU A 82 -1.96 4.07 2.56
N ALA A 83 -1.19 4.98 3.16
CA ALA A 83 -1.50 5.56 4.45
C ALA A 83 -2.88 6.24 4.49
N TYR A 84 -3.36 6.80 3.36
CA TYR A 84 -4.71 7.35 3.29
C TYR A 84 -5.75 6.24 3.34
N SER A 85 -5.70 5.28 2.42
CA SER A 85 -6.73 4.23 2.31
C SER A 85 -6.85 3.42 3.60
N GLU A 86 -5.72 3.23 4.27
CA GLU A 86 -5.64 2.49 5.52
C GLU A 86 -6.09 3.27 6.74
N ALA A 87 -5.72 4.55 6.79
CA ALA A 87 -6.28 5.45 7.78
C ALA A 87 -7.81 5.51 7.66
N MET A 88 -8.36 5.46 6.44
CA MET A 88 -9.82 5.47 6.26
C MET A 88 -10.47 4.18 6.79
N GLU A 89 -9.85 3.01 6.61
CA GLU A 89 -10.32 1.75 7.23
C GLU A 89 -10.31 1.86 8.77
N ILE A 90 -9.21 2.37 9.34
CA ILE A 90 -9.09 2.57 10.80
C ILE A 90 -10.10 3.58 11.31
N LEU A 91 -10.25 4.73 10.66
CA LEU A 91 -11.21 5.77 11.05
C LEU A 91 -12.65 5.26 10.98
N SER A 92 -12.99 4.44 9.99
CA SER A 92 -14.30 3.80 9.91
C SER A 92 -14.55 2.91 11.13
N GLU A 93 -13.55 2.13 11.57
CA GLU A 93 -13.68 1.30 12.76
C GLU A 93 -13.71 2.12 14.05
N VAL A 94 -12.93 3.21 14.16
CA VAL A 94 -13.02 4.12 15.29
C VAL A 94 -14.42 4.74 15.38
N GLN A 95 -14.97 5.22 14.26
CA GLN A 95 -16.33 5.76 14.20
C GLN A 95 -17.39 4.74 14.64
N ARG A 96 -17.20 3.47 14.28
CA ARG A 96 -18.14 2.39 14.61
C ARG A 96 -18.03 1.91 16.05
N LEU A 97 -16.81 1.74 16.56
CA LEU A 97 -16.53 1.04 17.82
C LEU A 97 -16.20 1.97 18.99
N LYS A 98 -15.60 3.12 18.73
CA LYS A 98 -15.14 4.09 19.75
C LYS A 98 -15.45 5.52 19.30
N PRO A 99 -16.73 5.87 19.06
CA PRO A 99 -17.12 7.22 18.60
C PRO A 99 -16.67 8.33 19.58
N ASP A 100 -16.53 8.02 20.87
CA ASP A 100 -16.06 8.96 21.89
C ASP A 100 -14.59 9.40 21.71
N TRP A 101 -13.80 8.69 20.89
CA TRP A 101 -12.44 9.11 20.54
C TRP A 101 -12.40 10.19 19.46
N LEU A 102 -13.52 10.41 18.79
CA LEU A 102 -13.61 11.41 17.73
C LEU A 102 -13.55 12.81 18.34
N ARG A 103 -12.77 13.68 17.69
CA ARG A 103 -12.71 15.09 18.03
C ARG A 103 -14.09 15.72 17.83
N PRO A 104 -14.60 16.50 18.80
CA PRO A 104 -15.84 17.26 18.62
C PRO A 104 -15.75 18.24 17.42
N GLN A 105 -14.55 18.76 17.16
CA GLN A 105 -14.26 19.64 16.03
C GLN A 105 -13.07 19.08 15.22
N PRO A 106 -13.32 18.25 14.20
CA PRO A 106 -12.25 17.71 13.36
C PRO A 106 -11.57 18.78 12.52
N ASP A 107 -10.26 18.67 12.31
CA ASP A 107 -9.48 19.54 11.40
C ASP A 107 -9.70 19.14 9.93
N LYS A 108 -10.91 19.39 9.44
CA LYS A 108 -11.31 19.08 8.06
C LYS A 108 -10.51 19.86 7.05
N ASP A 109 -10.06 21.08 7.39
CA ASP A 109 -9.29 21.92 6.48
C ASP A 109 -7.91 21.31 6.20
N PHE A 110 -7.20 20.82 7.22
CA PHE A 110 -5.96 20.09 7.02
C PHE A 110 -6.19 18.81 6.21
N PHE A 111 -7.17 17.99 6.61
CA PHE A 111 -7.49 16.76 5.89
C PHE A 111 -7.81 17.01 4.41
N ASP A 112 -8.65 17.99 4.11
CA ASP A 112 -9.06 18.31 2.75
C ASP A 112 -7.91 18.94 1.94
N ARG A 113 -7.01 19.71 2.57
CA ARG A 113 -5.78 20.17 1.89
C ARG A 113 -4.91 18.98 1.51
N SER A 114 -4.63 18.08 2.46
CA SER A 114 -3.81 16.88 2.23
C SER A 114 -4.44 15.99 1.16
N ARG A 115 -5.76 15.73 1.23
CA ARG A 115 -6.48 14.93 0.23
C ARG A 115 -6.46 15.57 -1.16
N ARG A 116 -6.55 16.90 -1.24
CA ARG A 116 -6.46 17.64 -2.50
C ARG A 116 -5.05 17.64 -3.09
N ASP A 117 -4.00 17.52 -2.28
CA ASP A 117 -2.62 17.36 -2.78
C ASP A 117 -2.47 16.10 -3.64
N TRP A 118 -3.23 15.05 -3.31
CA TRP A 118 -3.17 13.77 -4.02
C TRP A 118 -4.22 13.65 -5.14
N SER A 119 -5.42 14.19 -4.94
CA SER A 119 -6.55 13.95 -5.84
C SER A 119 -6.72 14.99 -6.95
N ARG A 120 -6.10 16.18 -6.84
CA ARG A 120 -6.30 17.24 -7.83
C ARG A 120 -5.64 16.91 -9.17
N LYS A 121 -6.34 17.29 -10.24
CA LYS A 121 -5.79 17.25 -11.61
C LYS A 121 -4.74 18.32 -11.85
N MET A 122 -4.85 19.45 -11.15
CA MET A 122 -4.00 20.63 -11.26
C MET A 122 -3.37 20.92 -9.90
N GLY A 123 -2.03 21.02 -9.87
CA GLY A 123 -1.26 21.10 -8.62
C GLY A 123 -1.17 19.76 -7.89
N GLY A 124 -0.61 19.78 -6.68
CA GLY A 124 -0.46 18.60 -5.85
C GLY A 124 0.75 17.73 -6.19
N PHE A 125 0.91 16.61 -5.48
CA PHE A 125 2.02 15.64 -5.60
C PHE A 125 2.30 15.27 -7.05
N TRP A 126 1.29 14.78 -7.77
CA TRP A 126 1.47 14.30 -9.14
C TRP A 126 1.96 15.37 -10.12
N VAL A 127 1.56 16.63 -9.91
CA VAL A 127 1.99 17.75 -10.74
C VAL A 127 3.38 18.23 -10.32
N ARG A 128 3.72 18.19 -9.02
CA ARG A 128 5.09 18.45 -8.56
C ARG A 128 6.05 17.44 -9.15
N CYS A 129 5.76 16.13 -9.06
CA CYS A 129 6.57 15.08 -9.67
C CYS A 129 6.74 15.31 -11.18
N ALA A 130 5.67 15.66 -11.90
CA ALA A 130 5.74 15.87 -13.35
C ALA A 130 6.58 17.09 -13.76
N ARG A 131 6.58 18.16 -12.95
CA ARG A 131 7.25 19.44 -13.27
C ARG A 131 8.68 19.50 -12.78
N SER A 132 8.93 19.00 -11.58
CA SER A 132 10.22 19.06 -10.90
C SER A 132 10.56 17.71 -10.24
N PRO A 133 10.82 16.63 -11.02
CA PRO A 133 11.15 15.32 -10.46
C PRO A 133 12.37 15.35 -9.52
N GLU A 134 13.34 16.22 -9.80
CA GLU A 134 14.55 16.39 -8.99
C GLU A 134 14.27 16.98 -7.61
N GLU A 135 13.46 18.04 -7.54
CA GLU A 135 13.08 18.66 -6.27
C GLU A 135 12.30 17.68 -5.40
N GLU A 136 11.37 16.92 -5.99
CA GLU A 136 10.59 15.95 -5.23
C GLU A 136 11.43 14.73 -4.81
N ALA A 137 12.41 14.31 -5.63
CA ALA A 137 13.36 13.28 -5.22
C ALA A 137 14.20 13.71 -4.01
N LEU A 138 14.64 14.98 -3.96
CA LEU A 138 15.35 15.54 -2.80
C LEU A 138 14.45 15.61 -1.56
N HIS A 139 13.20 16.06 -1.73
CA HIS A 139 12.21 16.10 -0.65
C HIS A 139 11.97 14.69 -0.08
N GLN A 140 11.81 13.70 -0.95
CA GLN A 140 11.62 12.31 -0.53
C GLN A 140 12.84 11.76 0.21
N GLN A 141 14.06 12.02 -0.28
CA GLN A 141 15.29 11.59 0.39
C GLN A 141 15.42 12.19 1.79
N ALA A 142 15.07 13.48 1.95
CA ALA A 142 15.09 14.15 3.24
C ALA A 142 14.06 13.55 4.23
N ALA A 143 12.87 13.19 3.73
CA ALA A 143 11.82 12.56 4.53
C ALA A 143 12.14 11.10 4.92
N GLU A 144 12.79 10.34 4.04
CA GLU A 144 12.92 8.88 4.18
C GLU A 144 14.28 8.38 4.67
N GLY A 145 15.34 9.19 4.67
CA GLY A 145 16.72 8.75 4.84
C GLY A 145 17.01 7.91 6.10
N THR A 146 16.20 8.05 7.16
CA THR A 146 16.32 7.24 8.40
C THR A 146 15.30 6.10 8.51
N LEU A 147 14.22 6.12 7.73
CA LEU A 147 13.10 5.16 7.82
C LEU A 147 13.42 3.86 7.07
N LEU A 148 13.98 3.94 5.86
CA LEU A 148 14.29 2.77 5.03
C LEU A 148 15.38 1.87 5.65
N LYS A 149 16.41 2.48 6.23
CA LYS A 149 17.48 1.74 6.91
C LYS A 149 16.95 0.94 8.11
N ARG A 150 16.02 1.53 8.87
CA ARG A 150 15.37 0.87 10.03
C ARG A 150 14.39 -0.22 9.61
N ALA A 151 13.62 -0.02 8.54
CA ALA A 151 12.73 -1.04 7.98
C ALA A 151 13.53 -2.27 7.51
N PHE A 152 14.70 -2.05 6.88
CA PHE A 152 15.60 -3.12 6.48
C PHE A 152 16.20 -3.87 7.67
N GLU A 153 16.61 -3.15 8.73
CA GLU A 153 17.10 -3.75 9.98
C GLU A 153 16.01 -4.58 10.69
N GLN A 154 14.76 -4.11 10.69
CA GLN A 154 13.61 -4.85 11.24
C GLN A 154 13.31 -6.14 10.47
N ILE A 155 13.31 -6.11 9.13
CA ILE A 155 13.11 -7.31 8.30
C ILE A 155 14.22 -8.34 8.56
N LYS A 156 15.47 -7.88 8.71
CA LYS A 156 16.61 -8.75 9.03
C LYS A 156 16.51 -9.34 10.44
N GLY A 157 16.08 -8.55 11.42
CA GLY A 157 15.84 -8.98 12.80
C GLY A 157 14.74 -10.04 12.90
N ALA A 158 13.57 -9.77 12.30
CA ALA A 158 12.45 -10.69 12.29
C ALA A 158 12.79 -12.05 11.64
N ARG A 159 13.59 -12.04 10.57
CA ARG A 159 14.09 -13.29 9.97
C ARG A 159 15.01 -14.06 10.91
N LYS A 160 15.88 -13.37 11.65
CA LYS A 160 16.81 -14.01 12.60
C LYS A 160 16.02 -14.69 13.72
N GLU A 161 15.05 -13.99 14.31
CA GLU A 161 14.15 -14.53 15.34
C GLU A 161 13.38 -15.76 14.82
N MET A 162 12.86 -15.71 13.59
CA MET A 162 12.17 -16.86 13.01
C MET A 162 13.07 -18.06 12.74
N MET A 163 14.31 -17.84 12.30
CA MET A 163 15.28 -18.92 12.14
C MET A 163 15.64 -19.54 13.50
N GLU A 164 15.71 -18.74 14.57
CA GLU A 164 15.94 -19.21 15.94
C GLU A 164 14.74 -20.05 16.46
N VAL A 165 13.51 -19.74 16.05
CA VAL A 165 12.28 -20.51 16.36
C VAL A 165 12.11 -21.76 15.47
N GLY A 166 12.97 -21.96 14.47
CA GLY A 166 13.03 -23.19 13.67
C GLY A 166 11.98 -23.30 12.56
N TRP A 167 11.28 -22.21 12.21
CA TRP A 167 10.27 -22.22 11.15
C TRP A 167 10.93 -22.28 9.77
N LYS A 168 10.71 -23.38 9.05
CA LYS A 168 11.29 -23.63 7.70
C LYS A 168 10.32 -23.35 6.55
N THR A 169 9.02 -23.33 6.82
CA THR A 169 7.94 -23.10 5.85
C THR A 169 6.97 -22.08 6.44
N ASN A 170 6.31 -21.31 5.57
CA ASN A 170 5.31 -20.36 6.01
C ASN A 170 4.10 -21.10 6.59
N PRO A 171 3.75 -20.90 7.87
CA PRO A 171 2.54 -21.51 8.41
C PRO A 171 1.29 -20.81 7.86
N SER A 172 0.15 -21.47 8.05
CA SER A 172 -1.16 -20.95 7.68
C SER A 172 -1.40 -19.59 8.36
N MET A 173 -1.62 -18.54 7.58
CA MET A 173 -1.75 -17.17 8.11
C MET A 173 -2.97 -17.01 9.04
N ASP A 174 -4.09 -17.67 8.71
CA ASP A 174 -5.31 -17.77 9.53
C ASP A 174 -5.13 -18.53 10.85
N LYS A 175 -4.03 -19.28 11.00
CA LYS A 175 -3.68 -20.04 12.22
C LYS A 175 -2.45 -19.49 12.92
N THR A 176 -1.99 -18.32 12.50
CA THR A 176 -0.82 -17.67 13.10
C THR A 176 -1.29 -16.75 14.23
N PHE A 177 -1.19 -17.26 15.46
CA PHE A 177 -1.53 -16.54 16.68
C PHE A 177 -0.28 -16.12 17.43
N ALA A 178 -0.35 -15.01 18.15
CA ALA A 178 0.72 -14.48 18.97
C ALA A 178 0.16 -13.94 20.29
N ALA A 179 1.04 -13.85 21.28
CA ALA A 179 0.77 -13.26 22.59
C ALA A 179 1.80 -12.14 22.83
N LEU A 180 1.45 -11.13 23.62
CA LEU A 180 2.43 -10.14 24.04
C LEU A 180 3.40 -10.77 25.05
N PRO A 181 4.70 -10.40 25.03
CA PRO A 181 5.70 -11.02 25.90
C PRO A 181 5.52 -10.71 27.38
N HIS A 182 4.78 -9.64 27.70
CA HIS A 182 4.50 -9.21 29.07
C HIS A 182 3.03 -8.76 29.15
N PRO A 183 2.38 -8.84 30.33
CA PRO A 183 1.05 -8.29 30.52
C PRO A 183 1.01 -6.80 30.17
N VAL A 184 0.05 -6.42 29.32
CA VAL A 184 -0.20 -5.02 28.93
C VAL A 184 -1.65 -4.69 29.28
N PRO A 185 -1.94 -3.57 29.98
CA PRO A 185 -3.31 -3.15 30.25
C PRO A 185 -4.16 -3.10 28.97
N GLY A 186 -5.37 -3.66 29.02
CA GLY A 186 -6.26 -3.77 27.85
C GLY A 186 -6.14 -5.09 27.07
N TRP A 187 -5.12 -5.91 27.37
CA TRP A 187 -5.01 -7.29 26.88
C TRP A 187 -5.43 -8.27 27.98
N ASN A 188 -6.28 -9.25 27.62
CA ASN A 188 -6.79 -10.26 28.56
C ASN A 188 -5.85 -11.48 28.76
N GLY A 189 -4.68 -11.49 28.11
CA GLY A 189 -3.69 -12.57 28.18
C GLY A 189 -3.90 -13.70 27.16
N GLU A 190 -4.96 -13.66 26.36
CA GLU A 190 -5.20 -14.68 25.33
C GLU A 190 -4.26 -14.53 24.12
N MET A 191 -4.04 -15.63 23.41
CA MET A 191 -3.40 -15.54 22.09
C MET A 191 -4.37 -14.93 21.09
N VAL A 192 -3.91 -13.93 20.34
CA VAL A 192 -4.70 -13.25 19.30
C VAL A 192 -4.06 -13.45 17.94
N GLU A 193 -4.80 -13.20 16.86
CA GLU A 193 -4.25 -13.28 15.50
C GLU A 193 -3.03 -12.35 15.38
N ALA A 194 -1.90 -12.85 14.86
CA ALA A 194 -0.63 -12.13 14.91
C ALA A 194 -0.66 -10.78 14.20
N TRP A 195 -1.48 -10.64 13.16
CA TRP A 195 -1.68 -9.37 12.45
C TRP A 195 -2.15 -8.24 13.37
N ARG A 196 -2.90 -8.55 14.43
CA ARG A 196 -3.42 -7.55 15.39
C ARG A 196 -2.31 -6.91 16.18
N ILE A 197 -1.38 -7.72 16.70
CA ILE A 197 -0.24 -7.25 17.48
C ILE A 197 0.68 -6.40 16.60
N GLU A 198 1.00 -6.87 15.39
CA GLU A 198 1.86 -6.12 14.47
C GLU A 198 1.21 -4.82 13.99
N SER A 199 -0.09 -4.84 13.71
CA SER A 199 -0.84 -3.63 13.31
C SER A 199 -0.94 -2.63 14.46
N TRP A 200 -1.26 -3.10 15.66
CA TRP A 200 -1.26 -2.28 16.87
C TRP A 200 0.11 -1.61 17.07
N ALA A 201 1.19 -2.39 17.10
CA ALA A 201 2.53 -1.86 17.32
C ALA A 201 2.93 -0.87 16.22
N GLY A 202 2.69 -1.22 14.95
CA GLY A 202 3.01 -0.40 13.79
C GLY A 202 2.24 0.92 13.75
N VAL A 203 0.92 0.88 13.94
CA VAL A 203 0.07 2.07 13.92
C VAL A 203 0.32 2.94 15.16
N THR A 204 0.50 2.35 16.34
CA THR A 204 0.85 3.10 17.56
C THR A 204 2.16 3.87 17.38
N TYR A 205 3.18 3.19 16.85
CA TYR A 205 4.44 3.82 16.51
C TYR A 205 4.27 4.96 15.48
N ALA A 206 3.53 4.70 14.40
CA ALA A 206 3.28 5.70 13.36
C ALA A 206 2.55 6.94 13.91
N LEU A 207 1.49 6.75 14.70
CA LEU A 207 0.72 7.84 15.30
C LEU A 207 1.49 8.61 16.37
N SER A 208 2.47 8.00 17.05
CA SER A 208 3.31 8.70 18.03
C SER A 208 4.28 9.71 17.42
N ARG A 209 4.50 9.67 16.09
CA ARG A 209 5.52 10.49 15.42
C ARG A 209 4.90 11.67 14.68
N PRO A 210 5.25 12.92 15.03
CA PRO A 210 4.91 14.09 14.23
C PRO A 210 5.39 13.94 12.78
N GLY A 211 4.55 14.32 11.83
CA GLY A 211 4.84 14.25 10.39
C GLY A 211 4.77 12.84 9.78
N ASN A 212 4.31 11.83 10.52
CA ASN A 212 4.01 10.53 9.92
C ASN A 212 2.69 10.58 9.15
N ALA A 213 2.66 10.00 7.95
CA ALA A 213 1.48 10.00 7.08
C ALA A 213 0.21 9.43 7.76
N TYR A 214 0.31 8.38 8.57
CA TYR A 214 -0.86 7.86 9.31
C TYR A 214 -1.43 8.90 10.27
N ARG A 215 -0.54 9.62 10.96
CA ARG A 215 -0.92 10.67 11.90
C ARG A 215 -1.62 11.80 11.17
N ASP A 216 -1.08 12.22 10.02
CA ASP A 216 -1.68 13.28 9.19
C ASP A 216 -3.10 12.92 8.71
N TRP A 217 -3.41 11.64 8.51
CA TRP A 217 -4.75 11.22 8.10
C TRP A 217 -5.71 10.93 9.24
N ILE A 218 -5.22 10.46 10.40
CA ILE A 218 -6.06 10.02 11.54
C ILE A 218 -6.26 11.14 12.57
N ALA A 219 -5.18 11.86 12.95
CA ALA A 219 -5.21 12.88 13.99
C ALA A 219 -6.16 14.07 13.72
N PRO A 220 -6.52 14.42 12.47
CA PRO A 220 -7.58 15.42 12.23
C PRO A 220 -8.93 15.03 12.83
N PHE A 221 -9.21 13.73 13.00
CA PHE A 221 -10.49 13.22 13.48
C PHE A 221 -10.41 12.58 14.85
N VAL A 222 -9.26 12.08 15.27
CA VAL A 222 -9.08 11.33 16.52
C VAL A 222 -8.10 12.05 17.44
N GLU A 223 -8.41 12.14 18.72
CA GLU A 223 -7.50 12.73 19.71
C GLU A 223 -6.37 11.75 20.07
N VAL A 224 -5.21 11.90 19.43
CA VAL A 224 -4.05 11.02 19.63
C VAL A 224 -3.07 11.51 20.70
N ASP A 225 -3.09 12.80 21.06
CA ASP A 225 -2.13 13.41 21.98
C ASP A 225 -2.60 13.40 23.43
N GLY A 226 -3.90 13.24 23.65
CA GLY A 226 -4.52 13.12 24.98
C GLY A 226 -4.24 11.82 25.74
N GLY A 227 -3.20 11.06 25.38
CA GLY A 227 -2.83 9.81 26.04
C GLY A 227 -3.51 8.55 25.50
N LEU A 228 -4.37 8.67 24.48
CA LEU A 228 -5.10 7.56 23.85
C LEU A 228 -4.16 6.39 23.49
N LEU A 229 -3.01 6.66 22.86
CA LEU A 229 -2.08 5.63 22.39
C LEU A 229 -1.47 4.78 23.52
N ASN A 230 -1.50 5.25 24.76
CA ASN A 230 -1.01 4.53 25.95
C ASN A 230 -2.16 3.97 26.79
N SER A 231 -3.41 4.13 26.35
CA SER A 231 -4.59 3.72 27.11
C SER A 231 -4.87 2.21 26.95
N PRO A 232 -5.42 1.55 27.99
CA PRO A 232 -5.91 0.17 27.88
C PRO A 232 -6.91 -0.01 26.74
N GLU A 233 -7.76 0.98 26.50
CA GLU A 233 -8.83 0.93 25.49
C GLU A 233 -8.26 0.92 24.07
N TRP A 234 -7.09 1.54 23.84
CA TRP A 234 -6.39 1.47 22.56
C TRP A 234 -5.83 0.07 22.28
N VAL A 235 -5.28 -0.59 23.30
CA VAL A 235 -4.81 -1.98 23.20
C VAL A 235 -6.02 -2.90 22.94
N GLU A 236 -7.08 -2.77 23.72
CA GLU A 236 -8.30 -3.56 23.57
C GLU A 236 -8.90 -3.42 22.16
N PHE A 237 -8.96 -2.19 21.64
CA PHE A 237 -9.47 -1.91 20.30
C PHE A 237 -8.80 -2.77 19.24
N TRP A 238 -7.47 -2.83 19.22
CA TRP A 238 -6.73 -3.60 18.23
C TRP A 238 -6.79 -5.11 18.48
N LEU A 239 -6.59 -5.54 19.72
CA LEU A 239 -6.43 -6.96 20.02
C LEU A 239 -7.77 -7.71 20.01
N HIS A 240 -8.87 -7.03 20.34
CA HIS A 240 -10.15 -7.70 20.61
C HIS A 240 -11.36 -7.12 19.88
N LEU A 241 -11.38 -5.83 19.50
CA LEU A 241 -12.60 -5.20 18.97
C LEU A 241 -12.65 -5.13 17.44
N VAL A 242 -11.55 -4.77 16.78
CA VAL A 242 -11.53 -4.64 15.32
C VAL A 242 -11.67 -6.00 14.65
N SER A 243 -12.24 -6.02 13.44
CA SER A 243 -12.39 -7.24 12.67
C SER A 243 -11.46 -7.26 11.45
N LEU A 244 -11.07 -8.47 11.05
CA LEU A 244 -10.26 -8.71 9.86
C LEU A 244 -10.91 -8.12 8.58
N GLU A 245 -12.23 -8.28 8.43
CA GLU A 245 -13.02 -7.79 7.30
C GLU A 245 -13.06 -6.26 7.17
N ALA A 246 -12.97 -5.57 8.31
CA ALA A 246 -13.00 -4.12 8.39
C ALA A 246 -11.62 -3.47 8.16
N LEU A 247 -10.54 -4.20 8.47
CA LEU A 247 -9.15 -3.73 8.31
C LEU A 247 -8.33 -4.61 7.33
N PRO A 248 -8.83 -4.88 6.11
CA PRO A 248 -8.19 -5.79 5.18
C PRO A 248 -6.78 -5.33 4.77
N ARG A 249 -6.49 -4.02 4.74
CA ARG A 249 -5.14 -3.54 4.39
C ARG A 249 -4.12 -3.72 5.51
N GLN A 250 -4.55 -3.62 6.77
CA GLN A 250 -3.67 -3.93 7.91
C GLN A 250 -3.28 -5.40 7.87
N TRP A 251 -4.24 -6.29 7.62
CA TRP A 251 -3.95 -7.69 7.37
C TRP A 251 -3.05 -7.88 6.15
N MET A 252 -3.31 -7.21 5.01
CA MET A 252 -2.52 -7.39 3.80
C MET A 252 -1.05 -6.97 3.99
N ARG A 253 -0.80 -5.87 4.73
CA ARG A 253 0.56 -5.47 5.11
C ARG A 253 1.23 -6.55 5.94
N TRP A 254 0.55 -7.03 6.98
CA TRP A 254 1.08 -8.08 7.84
C TRP A 254 1.36 -9.34 7.03
N ALA A 255 0.40 -9.82 6.23
CA ALA A 255 0.49 -11.03 5.44
C ALA A 255 1.67 -10.98 4.46
N HIS A 256 1.84 -9.87 3.76
CA HIS A 256 2.99 -9.68 2.87
C HIS A 256 4.31 -9.63 3.65
N SER A 257 4.40 -8.81 4.71
CA SER A 257 5.58 -8.75 5.57
C SER A 257 5.95 -10.11 6.16
N PHE A 258 4.95 -10.88 6.57
CA PHE A 258 5.10 -12.21 7.13
C PHE A 258 5.60 -13.20 6.08
N ALA A 259 4.98 -13.26 4.90
CA ALA A 259 5.42 -14.09 3.78
C ALA A 259 6.85 -13.75 3.33
N GLN A 260 7.22 -12.47 3.33
CA GLN A 260 8.58 -12.04 2.99
C GLN A 260 9.65 -12.57 3.96
N ARG A 261 9.33 -12.82 5.24
CA ARG A 261 10.30 -13.35 6.23
C ARG A 261 10.84 -14.73 5.85
N PHE A 262 10.09 -15.50 5.07
CA PHE A 262 10.48 -16.83 4.58
C PHE A 262 11.26 -16.80 3.27
N ARG A 263 11.49 -15.60 2.71
CA ARG A 263 12.19 -15.41 1.43
C ARG A 263 13.56 -14.77 1.65
N LYS A 264 14.40 -14.82 0.62
CA LYS A 264 15.70 -14.13 0.65
C LYS A 264 15.46 -12.63 0.62
N VAL A 265 15.84 -11.94 1.69
CA VAL A 265 15.79 -10.47 1.78
C VAL A 265 16.68 -9.85 0.69
N THR A 266 16.09 -9.02 -0.16
CA THR A 266 16.79 -8.18 -1.15
C THR A 266 16.59 -6.70 -0.80
N GLU A 267 17.41 -5.81 -1.35
CA GLU A 267 17.38 -4.36 -1.05
C GLU A 267 16.04 -3.68 -1.44
N GLY A 268 15.20 -4.31 -2.28
CA GLY A 268 13.89 -3.78 -2.72
C GLY A 268 12.72 -3.98 -1.74
N SER A 269 12.86 -4.87 -0.75
CA SER A 269 11.74 -5.43 0.03
C SER A 269 10.84 -4.41 0.78
N GLY A 270 11.35 -3.20 1.05
CA GLY A 270 10.63 -2.17 1.81
C GLY A 270 9.53 -1.43 1.03
N ALA A 271 9.70 -1.25 -0.29
CA ALA A 271 8.71 -0.60 -1.16
C ALA A 271 7.56 -1.56 -1.52
N ASP A 272 7.86 -2.87 -1.58
CA ASP A 272 6.90 -3.92 -1.90
C ASP A 272 5.72 -3.96 -0.91
N ASN A 273 5.99 -3.69 0.38
CA ASN A 273 4.95 -3.62 1.42
C ASN A 273 3.85 -2.59 1.13
N GLN A 274 4.21 -1.45 0.53
CA GLN A 274 3.23 -0.42 0.16
C GLN A 274 2.44 -0.83 -1.09
N LEU A 275 3.08 -1.51 -2.05
CA LEU A 275 2.41 -1.94 -3.27
C LEU A 275 1.28 -2.95 -2.99
N PHE A 276 1.50 -3.85 -2.03
CA PHE A 276 0.58 -4.93 -1.71
C PHE A 276 -0.78 -4.46 -1.19
N THR A 277 -0.86 -3.31 -0.53
CA THR A 277 -2.15 -2.81 0.00
C THR A 277 -3.07 -2.25 -1.11
N TYR A 278 -2.52 -1.87 -2.26
CA TYR A 278 -3.29 -1.49 -3.46
C TYR A 278 -3.89 -2.69 -4.21
N LEU A 279 -3.44 -3.92 -3.92
CA LEU A 279 -3.99 -5.11 -4.56
C LEU A 279 -5.49 -5.27 -4.26
N LEU A 280 -5.92 -4.85 -3.07
CA LEU A 280 -7.32 -4.90 -2.62
C LEU A 280 -8.28 -3.99 -3.40
N GLU A 281 -7.75 -3.08 -4.22
CA GLU A 281 -8.55 -2.20 -5.10
C GLU A 281 -8.23 -2.40 -6.59
N THR A 282 -7.55 -3.48 -6.93
CA THR A 282 -7.08 -3.82 -8.27
C THR A 282 -7.76 -5.12 -8.74
N ASP A 283 -8.04 -5.26 -10.04
CA ASP A 283 -8.61 -6.50 -10.59
C ASP A 283 -7.52 -7.42 -11.19
N ARG A 284 -6.41 -6.82 -11.66
CA ARG A 284 -5.24 -7.53 -12.22
C ARG A 284 -3.94 -6.83 -11.85
N VAL A 285 -2.94 -7.57 -11.39
CA VAL A 285 -1.57 -7.06 -11.22
C VAL A 285 -0.66 -7.68 -12.27
N ILE A 286 0.17 -6.86 -12.92
CA ILE A 286 1.08 -7.31 -13.98
C ILE A 286 2.51 -7.01 -13.54
N THR A 287 3.35 -8.05 -13.52
CA THR A 287 4.74 -7.98 -13.07
C THR A 287 5.61 -8.99 -13.81
N ALA A 288 6.91 -8.72 -13.89
CA ALA A 288 7.91 -9.73 -14.24
C ALA A 288 8.57 -10.38 -13.02
N ASP A 289 8.25 -9.94 -11.81
CA ASP A 289 8.73 -10.53 -10.58
C ASP A 289 7.85 -11.72 -10.15
N LYS A 290 8.40 -12.92 -10.31
CA LYS A 290 7.75 -14.14 -9.87
C LYS A 290 7.58 -14.17 -8.35
N ALA A 291 8.52 -13.62 -7.57
CA ALA A 291 8.45 -13.66 -6.11
C ALA A 291 7.25 -12.87 -5.58
N LEU A 292 6.93 -11.73 -6.22
CA LEU A 292 5.73 -10.95 -5.93
C LEU A 292 4.46 -11.79 -6.11
N LEU A 293 4.34 -12.49 -7.23
CA LEU A 293 3.16 -13.34 -7.49
C LEU A 293 3.12 -14.56 -6.57
N ASP A 294 4.26 -15.16 -6.25
CA ASP A 294 4.32 -16.27 -5.30
C ASP A 294 3.81 -15.82 -3.91
N ILE A 295 4.11 -14.59 -3.47
CA ILE A 295 3.55 -14.04 -2.22
C ILE A 295 2.04 -13.77 -2.36
N LEU A 296 1.61 -13.18 -3.48
CA LEU A 296 0.19 -12.93 -3.75
C LEU A 296 -0.65 -14.21 -3.65
N GLU A 297 -0.19 -15.29 -4.28
CA GLU A 297 -0.88 -16.59 -4.26
C GLU A 297 -0.83 -17.26 -2.88
N GLU A 298 0.23 -17.02 -2.11
CA GLU A 298 0.33 -17.50 -0.73
C GLU A 298 -0.63 -16.77 0.23
N CYS A 299 -0.85 -15.47 0.03
CA CYS A 299 -1.84 -14.70 0.80
C CYS A 299 -3.28 -15.03 0.39
N ARG A 300 -3.52 -15.38 -0.87
CA ARG A 300 -4.87 -15.50 -1.46
C ARG A 300 -5.86 -16.39 -0.68
N PRO A 301 -5.50 -17.58 -0.14
CA PRO A 301 -6.44 -18.45 0.55
C PRO A 301 -6.96 -17.86 1.88
N PHE A 302 -6.24 -16.89 2.45
CA PHE A 302 -6.48 -16.35 3.78
C PHE A 302 -6.96 -14.90 3.76
N ALA A 303 -6.96 -14.27 2.59
CA ALA A 303 -7.27 -12.86 2.46
C ALA A 303 -8.75 -12.59 2.77
N PRO A 304 -9.07 -11.55 3.57
CA PRO A 304 -10.47 -11.17 3.85
C PRO A 304 -11.23 -10.71 2.61
N ARG A 305 -10.50 -10.32 1.55
CA ARG A 305 -11.10 -9.86 0.30
C ARG A 305 -10.45 -10.52 -0.90
N PRO A 306 -11.19 -10.66 -2.01
CA PRO A 306 -10.63 -11.16 -3.25
C PRO A 306 -9.39 -10.36 -3.68
N LEU A 307 -8.29 -11.07 -3.91
CA LEU A 307 -7.04 -10.52 -4.43
C LEU A 307 -7.05 -10.51 -5.96
N PRO A 308 -6.31 -9.59 -6.63
CA PRO A 308 -6.31 -9.45 -8.07
C PRO A 308 -5.75 -10.70 -8.75
N ILE A 309 -6.07 -10.88 -10.03
CA ILE A 309 -5.41 -11.91 -10.84
C ILE A 309 -3.95 -11.50 -11.05
N GLY A 310 -3.02 -12.37 -10.66
CA GLY A 310 -1.59 -12.21 -10.94
C GLY A 310 -1.27 -12.54 -12.39
N GLN A 311 -0.54 -11.67 -13.08
CA GLN A 311 -0.12 -11.88 -14.46
C GLN A 311 1.39 -11.74 -14.57
N LEU A 312 2.08 -12.87 -14.65
CA LEU A 312 3.51 -12.91 -14.93
C LEU A 312 3.74 -12.59 -16.41
N VAL A 313 4.70 -11.72 -16.68
CA VAL A 313 5.19 -11.43 -18.03
C VAL A 313 6.71 -11.62 -18.10
N PRO A 314 7.28 -11.94 -19.28
CA PRO A 314 8.73 -11.99 -19.45
C PRO A 314 9.39 -10.63 -19.15
N ALA A 315 10.68 -10.63 -18.86
CA ALA A 315 11.44 -9.40 -18.76
C ALA A 315 11.64 -8.72 -20.13
N GLY A 316 11.75 -7.39 -20.14
CA GLY A 316 12.10 -6.61 -21.33
C GLY A 316 10.98 -6.53 -22.37
N VAL A 317 11.38 -6.37 -23.65
CA VAL A 317 10.46 -6.11 -24.77
C VAL A 317 9.36 -7.17 -24.93
N PRO A 318 9.62 -8.49 -24.84
CA PRO A 318 8.55 -9.50 -24.92
C PRO A 318 7.50 -9.34 -23.80
N GLY A 319 7.94 -8.88 -22.62
CA GLY A 319 7.04 -8.54 -21.52
C GLY A 319 6.11 -7.38 -21.85
N VAL A 320 6.66 -6.33 -22.46
CA VAL A 320 5.90 -5.15 -22.88
C VAL A 320 4.84 -5.50 -23.92
N GLU A 321 5.17 -6.32 -24.92
CA GLU A 321 4.22 -6.78 -25.93
C GLU A 321 3.04 -7.54 -25.28
N LEU A 322 3.34 -8.41 -24.32
CA LEU A 322 2.33 -9.14 -23.58
C LEU A 322 1.47 -8.20 -22.72
N VAL A 323 2.08 -7.24 -22.00
CA VAL A 323 1.37 -6.20 -21.23
C VAL A 323 0.37 -5.47 -22.14
N LEU A 324 0.81 -4.99 -23.31
CA LEU A 324 -0.05 -4.27 -24.25
C LEU A 324 -1.19 -5.16 -24.77
N SER A 325 -0.92 -6.43 -25.07
CA SER A 325 -1.92 -7.41 -25.47
C SER A 325 -2.98 -7.64 -24.37
N ILE A 326 -2.56 -7.72 -23.11
CA ILE A 326 -3.46 -7.85 -21.96
C ILE A 326 -4.34 -6.61 -21.81
N LEU A 327 -3.76 -5.42 -21.93
CA LEU A 327 -4.49 -4.17 -21.73
C LEU A 327 -5.46 -3.87 -22.89
N ALA A 328 -5.17 -4.35 -24.10
CA ALA A 328 -6.01 -4.17 -25.28
C ALA A 328 -7.27 -5.07 -25.32
N LYS A 329 -7.27 -6.21 -24.60
CA LYS A 329 -8.36 -7.20 -24.55
C LYS A 329 -9.44 -6.83 -23.55
#